data_AF-A0A2J6IHY3-F1
#
_entry.id   AF-A0A2J6IHY3-F1
#
_cell.length_a   1.000
_cell.length_b   1.000
_cell.length_c   1.000
_cell.angle_alpha   90.00
_cell.angle_beta   90.00
_cell.angle_gamma   90.00
#
_symmetry.space_group_name_H-M   'P 1'
#
loop_
_entity.id
_entity.type
_entity.pdbx_description
1 polymer ?
#
loop_
_entity_poly.entity_id
_entity_poly.type
_entity_poly.pdbx_seq_one_letter_code
_entity_poly.pdbx_strand_id
1 'polypeptide(L)'
;MDISGNRNILIAGLYSLVLIIAGTIGYMLIDDYSFVNALYMTVITVSTVGYGEVQELSDAGKIFTLVLILAGLGVLAYFITSISQNLFQNQLGFFYGVYNKRKGVSKMENHVIVVGYGRNGGQVVNELMALGSNLIVVDESHEIVINNMGQPVRFIEGDATQDEILIKADIKMAKSLITTLPNDA
;
A
#
# COMPACT_ATOMS: atom_id res chain seq x y z
N MET A 1 1.67 -11.06 1.33
CA MET A 1 0.59 -10.28 1.96
C MET A 1 1.19 -9.68 3.20
N ASP A 2 1.23 -8.35 3.28
CA ASP A 2 1.86 -7.65 4.41
C ASP A 2 0.95 -7.77 5.63
N ILE A 3 1.41 -8.50 6.64
CA ILE A 3 0.65 -8.82 7.87
C ILE A 3 0.65 -7.62 8.84
N SER A 4 1.55 -6.64 8.62
CA SER A 4 1.77 -5.53 9.54
C SER A 4 0.63 -4.51 9.54
N GLY A 5 0.08 -4.22 8.36
CA GLY A 5 -1.01 -3.27 8.17
C GLY A 5 -2.31 -3.66 8.88
N ASN A 6 -2.71 -4.94 8.73
CA ASN A 6 -3.89 -5.48 9.40
C ASN A 6 -3.74 -5.44 10.93
N ARG A 7 -2.53 -5.67 11.46
CA ARG A 7 -2.30 -5.67 12.91
C ARG A 7 -2.54 -4.30 13.54
N ASN A 8 -2.08 -3.22 12.91
CA ASN A 8 -2.24 -1.87 13.46
C ASN A 8 -3.72 -1.42 13.45
N ILE A 9 -4.46 -1.77 12.40
CA ILE A 9 -5.92 -1.51 12.31
C ILE A 9 -6.67 -2.30 13.39
N LEU A 10 -6.32 -3.57 13.61
CA LEU A 10 -6.90 -4.39 14.67
C LEU A 10 -6.61 -3.81 16.07
N ILE A 11 -5.37 -3.35 16.30
CA ILE A 11 -4.98 -2.70 17.56
C ILE A 11 -5.79 -1.43 17.78
N ALA A 12 -5.93 -0.57 16.76
CA ALA A 12 -6.73 0.64 16.85
C ALA A 12 -8.21 0.32 17.14
N GLY A 13 -8.77 -0.69 16.47
CA GLY A 13 -10.13 -1.16 16.72
C GLY A 13 -10.33 -1.68 18.15
N LEU A 14 -9.34 -2.40 18.69
CA LEU A 14 -9.37 -2.86 20.08
C LEU A 14 -9.32 -1.69 21.07
N TYR A 15 -8.46 -0.69 20.86
CA TYR A 15 -8.42 0.50 21.71
C TYR A 15 -9.73 1.30 21.67
N SER A 16 -10.34 1.46 20.49
CA SER A 16 -11.67 2.08 20.36
C SER A 16 -12.74 1.31 21.13
N LEU A 17 -12.74 -0.02 21.06
CA LEU A 17 -13.69 -0.85 21.81
C LEU A 17 -13.50 -0.69 23.33
N VAL A 18 -12.25 -0.69 23.81
CA VAL A 18 -11.94 -0.47 25.21
C VAL A 18 -12.40 0.93 25.67
N LEU A 19 -12.18 1.96 24.85
CA LEU A 19 -12.67 3.31 25.15
C LEU A 19 -14.19 3.38 25.22
N ILE A 20 -14.90 2.70 24.32
CA ILE A 20 -16.37 2.66 24.33
C ILE A 20 -16.88 1.98 25.61
N ILE A 21 -16.28 0.86 26.00
CA ILE A 21 -16.66 0.14 27.22
C ILE A 21 -16.34 0.99 28.45
N ALA A 22 -15.14 1.55 28.53
CA ALA A 22 -14.72 2.38 29.66
C ALA A 22 -15.56 3.66 29.77
N GLY A 23 -15.86 4.33 28.65
CA GLY A 23 -16.77 5.47 28.58
C GLY A 23 -18.16 5.13 29.09
N THR A 24 -18.73 4.03 28.60
CA THR A 24 -20.07 3.57 28.98
C THR A 24 -20.13 3.27 30.48
N ILE A 25 -19.17 2.50 31.00
CA ILE A 25 -19.11 2.20 32.44
C ILE A 25 -18.89 3.48 33.26
N GLY A 26 -18.03 4.38 32.80
CA GLY A 26 -17.75 5.65 33.49
C GLY A 26 -19.01 6.50 33.66
N TYR A 27 -19.77 6.74 32.59
CA TYR A 27 -21.03 7.49 32.69
C TYR A 27 -22.10 6.78 33.54
N MET A 28 -22.15 5.44 33.50
CA MET A 28 -23.06 4.68 34.37
C MET A 28 -22.70 4.81 35.86
N LEU A 29 -21.43 4.94 36.21
CA LEU A 29 -20.97 4.98 37.61
C LEU A 29 -20.87 6.39 38.17
N ILE A 30 -20.56 7.39 37.34
CA ILE A 30 -20.31 8.77 37.78
C ILE A 30 -21.60 9.58 37.80
N ASP A 31 -22.43 9.45 36.77
CA ASP A 31 -23.64 10.27 36.56
C ASP A 31 -24.91 9.41 36.48
N ASP A 32 -24.86 8.14 36.88
CA ASP A 32 -26.00 7.20 36.91
C ASP A 32 -26.76 7.06 35.58
N TYR A 33 -26.07 7.22 34.46
CA TYR A 33 -26.70 7.05 33.15
C TYR A 33 -27.23 5.61 32.98
N SER A 34 -28.38 5.47 32.32
CA SER A 34 -28.81 4.16 31.84
C SER A 34 -27.79 3.62 30.84
N PHE A 35 -27.65 2.29 30.74
CA PHE A 35 -26.70 1.66 29.81
C PHE A 35 -26.79 2.23 28.38
N VAL A 36 -28.01 2.40 27.87
CA VAL A 36 -28.25 2.92 26.52
C VAL A 36 -27.80 4.38 26.40
N ASN A 37 -28.10 5.21 27.39
CA ASN A 37 -27.70 6.62 27.38
C ASN A 37 -26.19 6.77 27.54
N ALA A 38 -25.57 5.97 28.39
CA ALA A 38 -24.13 5.95 28.59
C ALA A 38 -23.38 5.50 27.33
N LEU A 39 -23.87 4.46 26.67
CA LEU A 39 -23.31 3.99 25.40
C LEU A 39 -23.49 5.04 24.31
N TYR A 40 -24.68 5.62 24.20
CA TYR A 40 -24.96 6.67 23.22
C TYR A 40 -24.07 7.90 23.45
N MET A 41 -23.97 8.39 24.68
CA MET A 41 -23.08 9.50 25.07
C MET A 41 -21.63 9.21 24.69
N THR A 42 -21.14 8.01 25.05
CA THR A 42 -19.78 7.59 24.72
C THR A 42 -19.53 7.56 23.20
N VAL A 43 -20.47 7.00 22.43
CA VAL A 43 -20.34 6.91 20.98
C VAL A 43 -20.33 8.29 20.35
N ILE A 44 -21.24 9.22 20.72
CA ILE A 44 -21.24 10.57 20.15
C ILE A 44 -19.98 11.37 20.53
N THR A 45 -19.40 11.13 21.71
CA THR A 45 -18.12 11.72 22.13
C THR A 45 -16.94 11.16 21.33
N VAL A 46 -16.76 9.84 21.33
CA VAL A 46 -15.59 9.19 20.68
C VAL A 46 -15.63 9.29 19.16
N SER A 47 -16.83 9.28 18.56
CA SER A 47 -17.01 9.49 17.11
C SER A 47 -16.83 10.95 16.67
N THR A 48 -16.59 11.87 17.60
CA THR A 48 -16.46 13.31 17.37
C THR A 48 -17.70 13.99 16.77
N VAL A 49 -18.87 13.32 16.82
CA VAL A 49 -20.15 13.90 16.34
C VAL A 49 -20.63 14.99 17.30
N GLY A 50 -20.61 14.73 18.60
CA GLY A 50 -20.82 15.75 19.64
C GLY A 50 -22.16 16.48 19.60
N TYR A 51 -23.30 15.76 19.62
CA TYR A 51 -24.64 16.38 19.67
C TYR A 51 -24.99 17.12 20.98
N GLY A 52 -24.09 17.10 21.98
CA GLY A 52 -24.31 17.64 23.31
C GLY A 52 -24.44 16.54 24.37
N GLU A 53 -24.59 16.95 25.63
CA GLU A 53 -24.77 16.04 26.76
C GLU A 53 -26.16 15.39 26.70
N VAL A 54 -26.22 14.07 26.89
CA VAL A 54 -27.49 13.33 26.88
C VAL A 54 -28.31 13.62 28.14
N GLN A 55 -27.63 13.88 29.26
CA GLN A 55 -28.19 14.34 30.54
C GLN A 55 -27.20 15.30 31.20
N GLU A 56 -27.62 16.05 32.23
CA GLU A 56 -26.71 16.96 32.93
C GLU A 56 -25.52 16.19 33.55
N LEU A 57 -24.30 16.59 33.18
CA LEU A 57 -23.09 16.03 33.77
C LEU A 57 -22.75 16.72 35.10
N SER A 58 -22.38 15.92 36.11
CA SER A 58 -21.71 16.44 37.30
C SER A 58 -20.32 17.01 36.96
N ASP A 59 -19.71 17.74 37.89
CA ASP A 59 -18.34 18.24 37.68
C ASP A 59 -17.33 17.09 37.50
N ALA A 60 -17.55 15.96 38.17
CA ALA A 60 -16.78 14.74 37.95
C ALA A 60 -17.01 14.16 36.54
N GLY A 61 -18.27 14.14 36.09
CA GLY A 61 -18.67 13.72 34.75
C GLY A 61 -18.01 14.57 33.66
N LYS A 62 -17.94 15.89 33.85
CA LYS A 62 -17.24 16.80 32.92
C LYS A 62 -15.75 16.52 32.83
N ILE A 63 -15.08 16.34 33.96
CA ILE A 63 -13.64 15.99 33.98
C ILE A 63 -13.42 14.63 33.31
N PHE A 64 -14.27 13.65 33.57
CA PHE A 64 -14.23 12.36 32.91
C PHE A 64 -14.38 12.48 31.39
N THR A 65 -15.38 13.24 30.93
CA THR A 65 -15.63 13.51 29.50
C THR A 65 -14.42 14.17 28.85
N LEU A 66 -13.75 15.12 29.52
CA LEU A 66 -12.53 15.74 29.01
C LEU A 66 -11.41 14.72 28.76
N VAL A 67 -11.18 13.82 29.72
CA VAL A 67 -10.19 12.74 29.58
C VAL A 67 -10.58 11.79 28.45
N LEU A 68 -11.85 11.43 28.35
CA LEU A 68 -12.38 10.55 27.30
C LEU A 68 -12.18 11.16 25.91
N ILE A 69 -12.41 12.47 25.75
CA ILE A 69 -12.19 13.19 24.48
C ILE A 69 -10.71 13.15 24.10
N LEU A 70 -9.80 13.49 25.03
CA LEU A 70 -8.36 13.48 24.76
C LEU A 70 -7.86 12.10 24.34
N ALA A 71 -8.34 11.05 25.02
CA ALA A 71 -8.01 9.67 24.67
C ALA A 71 -8.58 9.29 23.29
N GLY A 72 -9.83 9.68 23.00
CA GLY A 72 -10.47 9.46 21.70
C GLY A 72 -9.72 10.11 20.55
N LEU A 73 -9.24 11.35 20.72
CA LEU A 73 -8.42 12.05 19.72
C LEU A 73 -7.10 11.31 19.42
N GLY A 74 -6.45 10.76 20.44
CA GLY A 74 -5.23 9.96 20.26
C GLY A 74 -5.48 8.71 19.42
N VAL A 75 -6.58 7.99 19.68
CA VAL A 75 -6.95 6.80 18.91
C VAL A 75 -7.34 7.16 17.47
N LEU A 76 -8.07 8.25 17.27
CA LEU A 76 -8.44 8.73 15.94
C LEU A 76 -7.19 9.10 15.12
N ALA A 77 -6.24 9.84 15.71
CA ALA A 77 -4.98 10.18 15.06
C ALA A 77 -4.19 8.93 14.65
N TYR A 78 -4.05 7.95 15.56
CA TYR A 78 -3.38 6.68 15.27
C TYR A 78 -4.07 5.89 14.15
N PHE A 79 -5.40 5.88 14.13
CA PHE A 79 -6.19 5.22 13.10
C PHE A 79 -5.99 5.85 11.73
N ILE A 80 -6.05 7.19 11.64
CA ILE A 80 -5.79 7.93 10.40
C ILE A 80 -4.37 7.68 9.89
N THR A 81 -3.36 7.73 10.78
CA THR A 81 -1.97 7.42 10.41
C THR A 81 -1.84 5.99 9.90
N SER A 82 -2.48 5.02 10.55
CA SER A 82 -2.42 3.61 10.16
C SER A 82 -3.09 3.36 8.80
N ILE A 83 -4.26 3.97 8.54
CA ILE A 83 -4.93 3.88 7.24
C ILE A 83 -4.07 4.55 6.16
N SER A 84 -3.56 5.75 6.44
CA SER A 84 -2.70 6.48 5.52
C SER A 84 -1.51 5.62 5.12
N GLN A 85 -0.77 5.06 6.07
CA GLN A 85 0.34 4.14 5.81
C GLN A 85 -0.07 2.93 4.98
N ASN A 86 -1.22 2.30 5.25
CA ASN A 86 -1.71 1.16 4.47
C ASN A 86 -2.08 1.54 3.03
N LEU A 87 -2.75 2.68 2.83
CA LEU A 87 -3.11 3.18 1.50
C LEU A 87 -1.85 3.53 0.70
N PHE A 88 -0.92 4.25 1.32
CA PHE A 88 0.37 4.57 0.70
C PHE A 88 1.20 3.32 0.45
N GLN A 89 1.22 2.33 1.35
CA GLN A 89 1.91 1.05 1.11
C GLN A 89 1.25 0.20 0.04
N ASN A 90 -0.07 0.30 -0.19
CA ASN A 90 -0.70 -0.40 -1.32
C ASN A 90 -0.39 0.27 -2.66
N GLN A 91 -0.26 1.60 -2.70
CA GLN A 91 0.19 2.30 -3.92
C GLN A 91 1.70 2.15 -4.12
N LEU A 92 2.52 2.31 -3.08
CA LEU A 92 3.95 2.02 -3.10
C LEU A 92 4.24 0.53 -3.27
N GLY A 93 3.37 -0.39 -2.89
CA GLY A 93 3.50 -1.82 -3.18
C GLY A 93 3.27 -2.15 -4.65
N PHE A 94 2.55 -1.29 -5.37
CA PHE A 94 2.43 -1.35 -6.83
C PHE A 94 3.68 -0.75 -7.50
N PHE A 95 4.26 0.33 -6.96
CA PHE A 95 5.46 0.99 -7.50
C PHE A 95 6.80 0.32 -7.06
N TYR A 96 6.96 -0.08 -5.80
CA TYR A 96 8.13 -0.75 -5.19
C TYR A 96 8.00 -2.27 -5.11
N GLY A 97 6.78 -2.84 -5.12
CA GLY A 97 6.61 -4.31 -5.08
C GLY A 97 7.08 -4.99 -6.36
N VAL A 98 7.14 -4.27 -7.49
CA VAL A 98 7.81 -4.77 -8.70
C VAL A 98 9.34 -4.75 -8.55
N TYR A 99 9.89 -3.86 -7.73
CA TYR A 99 11.33 -3.81 -7.47
C TYR A 99 11.83 -4.99 -6.61
N ASN A 100 11.01 -5.52 -5.67
CA ASN A 100 11.50 -6.48 -4.67
C ASN A 100 10.79 -7.84 -4.58
N LYS A 101 9.73 -8.11 -5.35
CA LYS A 101 9.15 -9.48 -5.46
C LYS A 101 9.81 -10.35 -6.54
N ARG A 102 11.02 -9.97 -6.96
CA ARG A 102 11.86 -10.71 -7.90
C ARG A 102 13.22 -11.11 -7.32
N LYS A 103 13.35 -11.18 -5.98
CA LYS A 103 14.45 -11.94 -5.31
C LYS A 103 14.33 -13.48 -5.47
N GLY A 104 13.65 -13.91 -6.52
CA GLY A 104 13.45 -15.31 -6.90
C GLY A 104 12.92 -15.42 -8.33
N VAL A 105 13.40 -14.59 -9.26
CA VAL A 105 13.18 -14.89 -10.69
C VAL A 105 14.15 -15.99 -11.03
N SER A 106 13.61 -17.19 -11.24
CA SER A 106 14.29 -18.28 -11.91
C SER A 106 15.00 -17.73 -13.15
N LYS A 107 16.29 -18.04 -13.31
CA LYS A 107 17.03 -17.76 -14.55
C LYS A 107 16.14 -18.09 -15.76
N MET A 108 15.97 -17.14 -16.66
CA MET A 108 15.28 -17.40 -17.91
C MET A 108 16.29 -17.95 -18.92
N GLU A 109 15.87 -18.96 -19.67
CA GLU A 109 16.65 -19.57 -20.75
C GLU A 109 15.79 -19.60 -22.02
N ASN A 110 16.43 -19.50 -23.19
CA ASN A 110 15.75 -19.51 -24.49
C ASN A 110 14.71 -18.38 -24.65
N HIS A 111 15.05 -17.19 -24.14
CA HIS A 111 14.25 -15.96 -24.27
C HIS A 111 14.87 -14.97 -25.25
N VAL A 112 14.07 -14.02 -25.74
CA VAL A 112 14.52 -12.90 -26.55
C VAL A 112 14.64 -11.65 -25.67
N ILE A 113 15.75 -10.94 -25.79
CA ILE A 113 15.94 -9.63 -25.14
C ILE A 113 15.61 -8.54 -26.15
N VAL A 114 14.72 -7.60 -25.80
CA VAL A 114 14.44 -6.41 -26.60
C VAL A 114 14.97 -5.18 -25.85
N VAL A 115 15.90 -4.47 -26.46
CA VAL A 115 16.49 -3.23 -25.92
C VAL A 115 15.77 -2.03 -26.55
N GLY A 116 15.19 -1.18 -25.71
CA GLY A 116 14.29 -0.10 -26.09
C GLY A 116 12.87 -0.60 -26.33
N TYR A 117 11.89 -0.02 -25.64
CA TYR A 117 10.45 -0.27 -25.80
C TYR A 117 9.71 0.93 -26.40
N GLY A 118 10.45 1.84 -27.06
CA GLY A 118 9.84 2.94 -27.80
C GLY A 118 8.91 2.45 -28.93
N ARG A 119 8.55 3.33 -29.86
CA ARG A 119 7.59 3.04 -30.93
C ARG A 119 7.84 1.71 -31.67
N ASN A 120 9.10 1.42 -31.99
CA ASN A 120 9.48 0.20 -32.69
C ASN A 120 9.58 -1.00 -31.74
N GLY A 121 10.25 -0.83 -30.59
CA GLY A 121 10.40 -1.88 -29.58
C GLY A 121 9.06 -2.44 -29.08
N GLY A 122 8.08 -1.57 -28.84
CA GLY A 122 6.74 -1.99 -28.44
C GLY A 122 6.05 -2.84 -29.51
N GLN A 123 6.22 -2.54 -30.80
CA GLN A 123 5.68 -3.36 -31.89
C GLN A 123 6.33 -4.74 -31.94
N VAL A 124 7.65 -4.80 -31.84
CA VAL A 124 8.42 -6.05 -31.80
C VAL A 124 7.98 -6.92 -30.62
N VAL A 125 7.83 -6.32 -29.44
CA VAL A 125 7.38 -7.03 -28.25
C VAL A 125 5.98 -7.59 -28.45
N ASN A 126 5.03 -6.81 -28.98
CA ASN A 126 3.67 -7.26 -29.24
C ASN A 126 3.63 -8.45 -30.23
N GLU A 127 4.41 -8.39 -31.30
CA GLU A 127 4.49 -9.47 -32.30
C GLU A 127 5.09 -10.75 -31.70
N LEU A 128 6.21 -10.63 -30.97
CA LEU A 128 6.83 -11.78 -30.31
C LEU A 128 5.95 -12.39 -29.21
N MET A 129 5.16 -11.56 -28.53
CA MET A 129 4.17 -12.02 -27.55
C MET A 129 3.06 -12.82 -28.22
N ALA A 130 2.56 -12.36 -29.38
CA ALA A 130 1.54 -13.07 -30.15
C ALA A 130 2.03 -14.43 -30.66
N LEU A 131 3.35 -14.57 -30.86
CA LEU A 131 4.02 -15.84 -31.20
C LEU A 131 4.31 -16.71 -29.97
N GLY A 132 4.00 -16.27 -28.76
CA GLY A 132 4.23 -17.01 -27.51
C GLY A 132 5.71 -17.08 -27.09
N SER A 133 6.53 -16.13 -27.53
CA SER A 133 7.95 -16.10 -27.18
C SER A 133 8.17 -15.62 -25.74
N ASN A 134 9.13 -16.23 -25.04
CA ASN A 134 9.61 -15.72 -23.75
C ASN A 134 10.45 -14.46 -23.98
N LEU A 135 10.10 -13.36 -23.30
CA LEU A 135 10.64 -12.04 -23.58
C LEU A 135 11.14 -11.34 -22.31
N ILE A 136 12.27 -10.65 -22.45
CA ILE A 136 12.77 -9.65 -21.50
C ILE A 136 12.96 -8.34 -22.25
N VAL A 137 12.49 -7.24 -21.68
CA VAL A 137 12.63 -5.90 -22.25
C VAL A 137 13.56 -5.08 -21.37
N VAL A 138 14.53 -4.39 -21.95
CA VAL A 138 15.45 -3.47 -21.26
C VAL A 138 15.18 -2.06 -21.77
N ASP A 139 14.90 -1.11 -20.89
CA ASP A 139 14.72 0.29 -21.24
C ASP A 139 15.22 1.20 -20.11
N GLU A 140 15.79 2.35 -20.44
CA GLU A 140 16.27 3.34 -19.45
C GLU A 140 15.14 4.17 -18.85
N SER A 141 14.01 4.29 -19.56
CA SER A 141 12.88 5.10 -19.13
C SER A 141 12.08 4.39 -18.04
N HIS A 142 12.16 4.95 -16.84
CA HIS A 142 11.35 4.54 -15.69
C HIS A 142 9.84 4.53 -16.01
N GLU A 143 9.36 5.50 -16.79
CA GLU A 143 7.95 5.62 -17.18
C GLU A 143 7.51 4.45 -18.07
N ILE A 144 8.34 4.06 -19.05
CA ILE A 144 8.09 2.91 -19.91
C ILE A 144 7.98 1.64 -19.08
N VAL A 145 8.91 1.43 -18.15
CA VAL A 145 8.93 0.24 -17.32
C VAL A 145 7.68 0.17 -16.45
N ILE A 146 7.31 1.27 -15.76
CA ILE A 146 6.10 1.36 -14.92
C ILE A 146 4.82 1.10 -15.72
N ASN A 147 4.64 1.79 -16.85
CA ASN A 147 3.42 1.72 -17.63
C ASN A 147 3.14 0.33 -18.22
N ASN A 148 4.15 -0.55 -18.27
CA ASN A 148 4.06 -1.89 -18.83
C ASN A 148 4.29 -3.03 -17.82
N MET A 149 4.38 -2.72 -16.51
CA MET A 149 4.57 -3.74 -15.45
C MET A 149 3.46 -4.80 -15.35
N GLY A 150 2.29 -4.56 -15.95
CA GLY A 150 1.15 -5.50 -15.97
C GLY A 150 1.15 -6.51 -17.12
N GLN A 151 2.09 -6.39 -18.06
CA GLN A 151 2.19 -7.31 -19.19
C GLN A 151 2.84 -8.65 -18.79
N PRO A 152 2.59 -9.75 -19.51
CA PRO A 152 3.25 -11.04 -19.28
C PRO A 152 4.73 -11.05 -19.71
N VAL A 153 5.40 -9.90 -19.68
CA VAL A 153 6.78 -9.67 -20.12
C VAL A 153 7.61 -9.11 -18.97
N ARG A 154 8.87 -9.52 -18.85
CA ARG A 154 9.78 -9.01 -17.81
C ARG A 154 10.46 -7.73 -18.32
N PHE A 155 10.14 -6.60 -17.71
CA PHE A 155 10.87 -5.34 -17.92
C PHE A 155 12.03 -5.20 -16.95
N ILE A 156 13.15 -4.68 -17.43
CA ILE A 156 14.35 -4.33 -16.68
C ILE A 156 14.67 -2.87 -16.98
N GLU A 157 14.64 -2.05 -15.94
CA GLU A 157 15.10 -0.67 -16.03
C GLU A 157 16.63 -0.64 -16.01
N GLY A 158 17.22 0.03 -17.00
CA GLY A 158 18.65 0.28 -17.06
C GLY A 158 19.18 0.51 -18.47
N ASP A 159 20.39 1.05 -18.53
CA ASP A 159 21.14 1.28 -19.75
C ASP A 159 21.77 -0.03 -20.25
N ALA A 160 21.38 -0.43 -21.46
CA ALA A 160 21.82 -1.68 -22.06
C ALA A 160 23.29 -1.66 -22.54
N THR A 161 23.96 -0.49 -22.54
CA THR A 161 25.41 -0.39 -22.77
C THR A 161 26.22 -0.88 -21.57
N GLN A 162 25.59 -1.01 -20.40
CA GLN A 162 26.22 -1.52 -19.18
C GLN A 162 26.08 -3.04 -19.10
N ASP A 163 27.22 -3.74 -19.07
CA ASP A 163 27.28 -5.20 -18.96
C ASP A 163 26.42 -5.75 -17.80
N GLU A 164 26.39 -5.04 -16.68
CA GLU A 164 25.61 -5.43 -15.49
C GLU A 164 24.10 -5.55 -15.79
N ILE A 165 23.56 -4.67 -16.64
CA ILE A 165 22.15 -4.67 -17.05
C ILE A 165 21.85 -5.86 -17.96
N LEU A 166 22.74 -6.14 -18.93
CA LEU A 166 22.59 -7.30 -19.82
C LEU A 166 22.75 -8.62 -19.07
N ILE A 167 23.65 -8.68 -18.10
CA ILE A 167 23.80 -9.84 -17.20
C ILE A 167 22.52 -10.04 -16.37
N LYS A 168 21.93 -8.95 -15.85
CA LYS A 168 20.64 -8.98 -15.14
C LYS A 168 19.47 -9.42 -16.03
N ALA A 169 19.58 -9.21 -17.34
CA ALA A 169 18.68 -9.70 -18.38
C ALA A 169 18.96 -11.14 -18.83
N ASP A 170 19.84 -11.87 -18.13
CA ASP A 170 20.21 -13.26 -18.45
C ASP A 170 20.75 -13.42 -19.88
N ILE A 171 21.48 -12.42 -20.42
CA ILE A 171 21.96 -12.41 -21.82
C ILE A 171 22.72 -13.67 -22.24
N LYS A 172 23.44 -14.30 -21.31
CA LYS A 172 24.21 -15.53 -21.58
C LYS A 172 23.32 -16.72 -21.97
N MET A 173 22.04 -16.70 -21.61
CA MET A 173 21.05 -17.75 -21.89
C MET A 173 19.98 -17.29 -22.90
N ALA A 174 20.12 -16.08 -23.42
CA ALA A 174 19.19 -15.52 -24.40
C ALA A 174 19.38 -16.20 -25.77
N LYS A 175 18.26 -16.44 -26.45
CA LYS A 175 18.24 -16.92 -27.83
C LYS A 175 18.69 -15.84 -28.81
N SER A 176 18.28 -14.61 -28.56
CA SER A 176 18.63 -13.45 -29.38
C SER A 176 18.43 -12.14 -28.61
N LEU A 177 19.09 -11.09 -29.09
CA LEU A 177 18.90 -9.72 -28.64
C LEU A 177 18.49 -8.86 -29.83
N ILE A 178 17.46 -8.05 -29.66
CA ILE A 178 16.96 -7.08 -30.64
C ILE A 178 17.13 -5.70 -30.05
N THR A 179 17.89 -4.83 -30.70
CA THR A 179 17.98 -3.42 -30.30
C THR A 179 17.06 -2.58 -31.17
N THR A 180 16.30 -1.69 -30.54
CA THR A 180 15.42 -0.72 -31.22
C THR A 180 15.69 0.70 -30.74
N LEU A 181 16.85 0.92 -30.11
CA LEU A 181 17.30 2.25 -29.73
C LEU A 181 17.50 3.12 -30.98
N PRO A 182 17.19 4.42 -30.91
CA PRO A 182 17.33 5.33 -32.04
C PRO A 182 18.79 5.71 -32.35
N ASN A 183 19.73 5.29 -31.51
CA ASN A 183 21.15 5.63 -31.61
C ASN A 183 21.97 4.35 -31.82
N ASP A 184 22.80 4.33 -32.86
CA ASP A 184 23.63 3.19 -33.28
C ASP A 184 25.05 3.21 -32.67
N ALA A 185 25.26 4.01 -31.61
CA ALA A 185 26.57 4.30 -31.02
C ALA A 185 26.84 3.52 -29.73
#